data_AF-A0A8S9FY16-F1
#
_entry.id   AF-A0A8S9FY16-F1
#
_cell.length_a   1.000
_cell.length_b   1.000
_cell.length_c   1.000
_cell.angle_alpha   90.00
_cell.angle_beta   90.00
_cell.angle_gamma   90.00
#
_symmetry.space_group_name_H-M   'P 1'
#
loop_
_entity.id
_entity.type
_entity.pdbx_description
1 polymer ?
#
loop_
_entity_poly.entity_id
_entity_poly.type
_entity_poly.pdbx_seq_one_letter_code
_entity_poly.pdbx_strand_id
1 'polypeptide(L)'
;MRSWGITQGCGLCGERDETRDHLFFACPYSFTVWEGLGRGFFGRRTNPDWYITLNAVKRKRANRLDSILLKMIFQTVIYHIWRERNSRRHQGNWVSTNRMHKAIDRSMRNRIVSLKYGPQHRYAGLLQRWFELTA
;
A
#
# COMPACT_ATOMS: atom_id res chain seq x y z
N MET A 1 -25.62 -7.53 1.58
CA MET A 1 -25.74 -6.07 1.83
C MET A 1 -26.10 -5.31 0.57
N ARG A 2 -25.33 -5.37 -0.53
CA ARG A 2 -25.80 -4.84 -1.84
C ARG A 2 -27.04 -5.56 -2.38
N SER A 3 -27.15 -6.86 -2.10
CA SER A 3 -28.33 -7.67 -2.40
C SER A 3 -29.62 -7.25 -1.67
N TRP A 4 -29.53 -6.30 -0.72
CA TRP A 4 -30.67 -5.76 0.04
C TRP A 4 -31.03 -4.32 -0.40
N GLY A 5 -30.50 -3.85 -1.53
CA GLY A 5 -30.77 -2.50 -2.06
C GLY A 5 -30.06 -1.36 -1.32
N ILE A 6 -29.18 -1.66 -0.35
CA ILE A 6 -28.42 -0.64 0.38
C ILE A 6 -27.11 -0.38 -0.35
N THR A 7 -27.02 0.75 -1.05
CA THR A 7 -25.78 1.27 -1.62
C THR A 7 -24.83 1.65 -0.50
N GLN A 8 -23.70 0.95 -0.41
CA GLN A 8 -22.64 1.24 0.56
C GLN A 8 -21.56 2.04 -0.17
N GLY A 9 -21.56 3.35 0.10
CA GLY A 9 -20.52 4.24 -0.39
C GLY A 9 -19.15 3.87 0.16
N CYS A 10 -18.11 4.38 -0.51
CA CYS A 10 -16.73 4.20 -0.09
C CYS A 10 -16.51 4.84 1.27
N GLY A 11 -16.10 4.03 2.26
CA GLY A 11 -15.87 4.52 3.62
C GLY A 11 -14.70 5.51 3.74
N LEU A 12 -13.92 5.71 2.67
CA LEU A 12 -12.74 6.57 2.65
C LEU A 12 -12.99 7.93 1.99
N CYS A 13 -13.75 7.99 0.89
CA CYS A 13 -13.99 9.21 0.12
C CYS A 13 -15.47 9.56 -0.11
N GLY A 14 -16.42 8.70 0.31
CA GLY A 14 -17.85 8.95 0.16
C GLY A 14 -18.44 8.67 -1.22
N GLU A 15 -17.65 8.19 -2.18
CA GLU A 15 -18.13 7.79 -3.52
C GLU A 15 -19.24 6.74 -3.44
N ARG A 16 -20.22 6.77 -4.35
CA ARG A 16 -21.44 5.94 -4.21
C ARG A 16 -21.17 4.43 -4.27
N ASP A 17 -20.25 4.00 -5.12
CA ASP A 17 -19.98 2.57 -5.35
C ASP A 17 -18.57 2.14 -4.94
N GLU A 18 -18.45 1.55 -3.74
CA GLU A 18 -17.18 0.97 -3.28
C GLU A 18 -16.89 -0.38 -3.95
N THR A 19 -16.08 -0.41 -5.02
CA THR A 19 -15.54 -1.68 -5.56
C THR A 19 -14.18 -1.99 -4.95
N ARG A 20 -13.65 -3.21 -5.16
CA ARG A 20 -12.25 -3.54 -4.80
C ARG A 20 -11.27 -2.55 -5.43
N ASP A 21 -11.44 -2.30 -6.73
CA ASP A 21 -10.52 -1.49 -7.52
C ASP A 21 -10.57 -0.04 -7.07
N HIS A 22 -11.78 0.47 -6.79
CA HIS A 22 -11.99 1.75 -6.14
C HIS A 22 -11.32 1.78 -4.75
N LEU A 23 -11.63 0.85 -3.85
CA LEU A 23 -11.12 0.86 -2.48
C LEU A 23 -9.59 0.93 -2.41
N PHE A 24 -8.88 0.16 -3.25
CA PHE A 24 -7.43 0.06 -3.13
C PHE A 24 -6.67 1.09 -3.95
N PHE A 25 -7.08 1.41 -5.18
CA PHE A 25 -6.26 2.27 -6.06
C PHE A 25 -7.02 3.36 -6.82
N ALA A 26 -8.34 3.29 -6.97
CA ALA A 26 -9.12 4.34 -7.63
C ALA A 26 -9.74 5.39 -6.67
N CYS A 27 -9.81 5.09 -5.37
CA CYS A 27 -10.27 6.03 -4.35
C CYS A 27 -9.20 7.12 -4.14
N PRO A 28 -9.55 8.43 -4.12
CA PRO A 28 -8.57 9.51 -3.96
C PRO A 28 -7.70 9.36 -2.70
N TYR A 29 -8.29 8.94 -1.59
CA TYR A 29 -7.55 8.69 -0.36
C TYR A 29 -6.53 7.55 -0.53
N SER A 30 -6.97 6.39 -1.03
CA SER A 30 -6.12 5.21 -1.17
C SER A 30 -5.04 5.41 -2.24
N PHE A 31 -5.39 6.08 -3.35
CA PHE A 31 -4.46 6.41 -4.42
C PHE A 31 -3.39 7.38 -3.93
N THR A 32 -3.75 8.40 -3.15
CA THR A 32 -2.76 9.32 -2.55
C THR A 32 -1.82 8.57 -1.58
N VAL A 33 -2.33 7.59 -0.85
CA VAL A 33 -1.49 6.70 -0.02
C VAL A 33 -0.52 5.90 -0.88
N TRP A 34 -1.04 5.23 -1.91
CA TRP A 34 -0.27 4.39 -2.81
C TRP A 34 0.76 5.17 -3.62
N GLU A 35 0.40 6.34 -4.15
CA GLU A 35 1.26 7.15 -5.00
C GLU A 35 2.53 7.59 -4.27
N GLY A 36 2.39 8.08 -3.03
CA GLY A 36 3.56 8.50 -2.27
C GLY A 36 4.52 7.37 -1.96
N LEU A 37 4.00 6.18 -1.61
CA LEU A 37 4.81 5.01 -1.28
C LEU A 37 5.35 4.29 -2.52
N GLY A 38 4.62 4.35 -3.63
CA GLY A 38 4.96 3.72 -4.91
C GLY A 38 5.96 4.53 -5.74
N ARG A 39 6.13 5.82 -5.44
CA ARG A 39 7.00 6.74 -6.20
C ARG A 39 8.42 6.23 -6.37
N GLY A 40 9.03 5.64 -5.34
CA GLY A 40 10.37 5.06 -5.44
C GLY A 40 10.48 3.90 -6.45
N PHE A 41 9.39 3.17 -6.68
CA PHE A 41 9.37 2.00 -7.56
C PHE A 41 8.92 2.29 -9.00
N PHE A 42 8.07 3.30 -9.18
CA PHE A 42 7.39 3.60 -10.45
C PHE A 42 7.71 5.01 -10.97
N GLY A 43 8.40 5.85 -10.20
CA GLY A 43 8.56 7.27 -10.52
C GLY A 43 7.20 7.97 -10.57
N ARG A 44 6.95 8.71 -11.65
CA ARG A 44 5.67 9.39 -11.91
C ARG A 44 4.62 8.50 -12.61
N ARG A 45 4.84 7.18 -12.68
CA ARG A 45 4.01 6.23 -13.44
C ARG A 45 3.12 5.34 -12.56
N THR A 46 2.75 5.81 -11.38
CA THR A 46 1.74 5.17 -10.54
C THR A 46 0.38 5.21 -11.25
N ASN A 47 -0.38 4.12 -11.17
CA ASN A 47 -1.64 3.98 -11.91
C ASN A 47 -2.77 3.57 -10.95
N PRO A 48 -3.96 4.20 -11.03
CA PRO A 48 -5.10 3.84 -10.18
C PRO A 48 -5.77 2.52 -10.57
N ASP A 49 -5.43 1.95 -11.73
CA ASP A 49 -5.96 0.67 -12.17
C ASP A 49 -5.34 -0.51 -11.41
N TRP A 50 -6.22 -1.37 -10.90
CA TRP A 50 -5.84 -2.55 -10.13
C TRP A 50 -5.00 -3.54 -10.94
N TYR A 51 -5.40 -3.84 -12.19
CA TYR A 51 -4.74 -4.83 -13.01
C TYR A 51 -3.38 -4.36 -13.49
N ILE A 52 -3.26 -3.09 -13.89
CA ILE A 52 -1.97 -2.46 -14.26
C ILE A 52 -1.02 -2.53 -13.06
N THR A 53 -1.47 -2.12 -11.87
CA THR A 53 -0.66 -2.16 -10.65
C THR A 53 -0.26 -3.59 -10.29
N LEU A 54 -1.21 -4.53 -10.28
CA LEU A 54 -0.95 -5.93 -9.94
C LEU A 54 0.03 -6.58 -10.92
N ASN A 55 -0.12 -6.32 -12.22
CA ASN A 55 0.80 -6.82 -13.24
C ASN A 55 2.20 -6.24 -13.04
N ALA A 56 2.32 -4.96 -12.68
CA ALA A 56 3.61 -4.34 -12.38
C ALA A 56 4.28 -4.93 -11.12
N VAL A 57 3.49 -5.31 -10.11
CA VAL A 57 3.98 -6.00 -8.88
C VAL A 57 4.42 -7.44 -9.16
N LYS A 58 3.74 -8.14 -10.07
CA LYS A 58 4.07 -9.53 -10.45
C LYS A 58 5.36 -9.62 -11.28
N ARG A 59 5.65 -8.61 -12.11
CA ARG A 59 6.84 -8.58 -12.96
C ARG A 59 8.12 -8.65 -12.13
N LYS A 60 9.06 -9.51 -12.54
CA LYS A 60 10.39 -9.58 -11.95
C LYS A 60 11.18 -8.32 -12.33
N ARG A 61 11.77 -7.65 -11.35
CA ARG A 61 12.65 -6.50 -11.59
C ARG A 61 14.10 -6.95 -11.68
N ALA A 62 14.92 -6.12 -12.32
CA ALA A 62 16.37 -6.35 -12.41
C ALA A 62 16.99 -6.47 -11.02
N ASN A 63 16.64 -5.55 -10.10
CA ASN A 63 17.01 -5.65 -8.71
C ASN A 63 16.04 -6.57 -7.95
N ARG A 64 16.59 -7.62 -7.34
CA ARG A 64 15.84 -8.58 -6.52
C ARG A 64 15.25 -7.95 -5.27
N LEU A 65 15.98 -7.02 -4.62
CA LEU A 65 15.50 -6.32 -3.42
C LEU A 65 14.28 -5.47 -3.75
N ASP A 66 14.30 -4.75 -4.88
CA ASP A 66 13.14 -3.96 -5.33
C ASP A 66 11.91 -4.83 -5.59
N SER A 67 12.12 -6.04 -6.15
CA SER A 67 11.02 -7.00 -6.36
C SER A 67 10.41 -7.46 -5.03
N ILE A 68 11.22 -7.65 -4.00
CA ILE A 68 10.76 -8.07 -2.66
C ILE A 68 10.05 -6.90 -1.96
N LEU A 69 10.70 -5.74 -1.92
CA LEU A 69 10.17 -4.53 -1.28
C LEU A 69 8.85 -4.12 -1.92
N LEU A 70 8.73 -4.18 -3.25
CA LEU A 70 7.48 -3.84 -3.95
C LEU A 70 6.32 -4.76 -3.55
N LYS A 71 6.58 -6.06 -3.41
CA LYS A 71 5.55 -7.01 -2.96
C LYS A 71 5.17 -6.76 -1.50
N MET A 72 6.16 -6.51 -0.65
CA MET A 72 5.94 -6.21 0.77
C MET A 72 5.13 -4.92 0.96
N ILE A 73 5.48 -3.84 0.27
CA ILE A 73 4.76 -2.56 0.38
C ILE A 73 3.35 -2.67 -0.18
N PHE A 74 3.17 -3.37 -1.30
CA PHE A 74 1.84 -3.61 -1.89
C PHE A 74 0.91 -4.33 -0.90
N GLN A 75 1.38 -5.41 -0.26
CA GLN A 75 0.62 -6.13 0.78
C GLN A 75 0.33 -5.24 2.00
N THR A 76 1.32 -4.47 2.43
CA THR A 76 1.20 -3.58 3.60
C THR A 76 0.19 -2.46 3.35
N VAL A 77 0.20 -1.86 2.16
CA VAL A 77 -0.74 -0.82 1.75
C VAL A 77 -2.17 -1.36 1.71
N ILE A 78 -2.40 -2.53 1.09
CA ILE A 78 -3.71 -3.19 1.08
C ILE A 78 -4.24 -3.40 2.50
N TYR A 79 -3.40 -3.94 3.39
CA TYR A 79 -3.79 -4.19 4.78
C TYR A 79 -4.20 -2.90 5.51
N HIS A 80 -3.39 -1.84 5.42
CA HIS A 80 -3.66 -0.60 6.13
C HIS A 80 -4.86 0.17 5.57
N ILE A 81 -5.06 0.16 4.25
CA ILE A 81 -6.27 0.74 3.63
C ILE A 81 -7.53 0.00 4.10
N TRP A 82 -7.49 -1.34 4.07
CA TRP A 82 -8.62 -2.15 4.53
C TRP A 82 -8.93 -1.91 6.01
N ARG A 83 -7.89 -1.83 6.84
CA ARG A 83 -8.01 -1.53 8.27
C ARG A 83 -8.60 -0.13 8.50
N GLU A 84 -8.14 0.89 7.77
CA GLU A 84 -8.67 2.25 7.86
C GLU A 84 -10.14 2.30 7.49
N ARG A 85 -10.52 1.69 6.37
CA ARG A 85 -11.90 1.64 5.91
C ARG A 85 -12.81 0.99 6.97
N ASN A 86 -12.36 -0.11 7.57
CA ASN A 86 -13.13 -0.76 8.64
C ASN A 86 -13.20 0.08 9.91
N SER A 87 -12.10 0.75 10.28
CA SER A 87 -12.07 1.69 11.41
C SER A 87 -13.13 2.78 11.23
N ARG A 88 -13.17 3.46 10.08
CA ARG A 88 -14.16 4.51 9.80
C ARG A 88 -15.59 3.98 9.81
N ARG A 89 -15.81 2.77 9.31
CA ARG A 89 -17.14 2.12 9.34
C ARG A 89 -17.63 1.87 10.77
N HIS A 90 -16.72 1.60 11.70
CA HIS A 90 -17.02 1.38 13.12
C HIS A 90 -16.77 2.64 13.96
N GLN A 91 -16.98 3.82 13.37
CA GLN A 91 -16.89 5.13 14.05
C GLN A 91 -15.52 5.44 14.67
N GLY A 92 -14.46 4.81 14.16
CA GLY A 92 -13.09 5.13 14.52
C GLY A 92 -12.63 6.47 13.95
N ASN A 93 -11.58 7.03 14.56
CA ASN A 93 -10.96 8.28 14.11
C ASN A 93 -10.35 8.15 12.71
N TRP A 94 -10.53 9.19 11.90
CA TRP A 94 -10.02 9.22 10.54
C TRP A 94 -8.53 9.52 10.53
N VAL A 95 -7.76 8.70 9.82
CA VAL A 95 -6.32 8.88 9.68
C VAL A 95 -6.03 9.63 8.39
N SER A 96 -5.28 10.73 8.46
CA SER A 96 -4.84 11.44 7.25
C SER A 96 -3.87 10.62 6.42
N THR A 97 -3.79 10.89 5.11
CA THR A 97 -2.86 10.21 4.19
C THR A 97 -1.41 10.30 4.66
N ASN A 98 -0.98 11.47 5.17
CA ASN A 98 0.36 11.66 5.74
C ASN A 98 0.63 10.80 6.98
N ARG A 99 -0.34 10.66 7.88
CA ARG A 99 -0.21 9.75 9.04
C ARG A 99 -0.19 8.30 8.59
N MET A 100 -0.98 7.95 7.58
CA MET A 100 -1.02 6.61 6.99
C MET A 100 0.32 6.23 6.35
N HIS A 101 0.93 7.13 5.58
CA HIS A 101 2.28 6.94 5.02
C HIS A 101 3.30 6.60 6.11
N LYS A 102 3.34 7.38 7.20
CA LYS A 102 4.25 7.16 8.33
C LYS A 102 3.99 5.82 9.02
N ALA A 103 2.73 5.42 9.17
CA ALA A 103 2.37 4.14 9.76
C ALA A 103 2.83 2.95 8.89
N ILE A 104 2.69 3.07 7.57
CA ILE A 104 3.12 2.05 6.61
C ILE A 104 4.65 1.96 6.57
N ASP A 105 5.36 3.09 6.49
CA ASP A 105 6.82 3.12 6.52
C ASP A 105 7.36 2.46 7.80
N ARG A 106 6.81 2.80 8.97
CA ARG A 106 7.16 2.13 10.22
C ARG A 106 6.90 0.62 10.17
N SER A 107 5.77 0.20 9.60
CA SER A 107 5.42 -1.22 9.46
C SER A 107 6.43 -1.97 8.58
N MET A 108 6.87 -1.34 7.48
CA MET A 108 7.89 -1.88 6.59
C MET A 108 9.24 -2.02 7.30
N ARG A 109 9.71 -0.97 7.98
CA ARG A 109 10.97 -1.00 8.73
C ARG A 109 10.95 -2.08 9.80
N ASN A 110 9.89 -2.13 10.61
CA ASN A 110 9.72 -3.15 11.65
C ASN A 110 9.73 -4.55 11.06
N ARG A 111 9.01 -4.76 9.94
CA ARG A 111 9.00 -6.05 9.25
C ARG A 111 10.39 -6.43 8.77
N ILE A 112 11.13 -5.53 8.11
CA ILE A 112 12.47 -5.81 7.60
C ILE A 112 13.44 -6.14 8.75
N VAL A 113 13.45 -5.32 9.81
CA VAL A 113 14.32 -5.52 10.98
C VAL A 113 14.01 -6.83 11.70
N SER A 114 12.72 -7.22 11.79
CA SER A 114 12.30 -8.47 12.44
C SER A 114 12.86 -9.74 11.79
N LEU A 115 13.35 -9.65 10.55
CA LEU A 115 13.89 -10.79 9.83
C LEU A 115 15.27 -11.24 10.32
N LYS A 116 15.98 -10.40 11.11
CA LYS A 116 17.24 -10.72 11.80
C LYS A 116 18.28 -11.43 10.90
N TYR A 117 18.42 -10.98 9.67
CA TYR A 117 19.35 -11.58 8.72
C TYR A 117 20.81 -11.24 9.04
N GLY A 118 21.67 -12.25 9.04
CA GLY A 118 23.12 -12.07 9.23
C GLY A 118 23.83 -11.43 8.02
N PRO A 119 25.12 -11.06 8.17
CA PRO A 119 25.88 -10.31 7.16
C PRO A 119 25.92 -10.94 5.76
N GLN A 120 25.90 -12.27 5.65
CA GLN A 120 25.96 -13.00 4.37
C GLN A 120 24.58 -13.43 3.84
N HIS A 121 23.50 -12.89 4.41
CA HIS A 121 22.16 -13.32 4.00
C HIS A 121 21.79 -12.76 2.61
N ARG A 122 21.09 -13.57 1.81
CA ARG A 122 20.63 -13.22 0.44
C ARG A 122 19.74 -11.96 0.33
N TYR A 123 19.27 -11.44 1.47
CA TYR A 123 18.43 -10.25 1.60
C TYR A 123 19.08 -9.15 2.46
N ALA A 124 20.38 -9.25 2.71
CA ALA A 124 21.16 -8.16 3.28
C ALA A 124 20.97 -6.90 2.42
N GLY A 125 20.87 -5.74 3.07
CA GLY A 125 20.63 -4.46 2.40
C GLY A 125 19.16 -4.11 2.13
N LEU A 126 18.18 -4.94 2.48
CA LEU A 126 16.74 -4.60 2.30
C LEU A 126 16.36 -3.27 2.98
N LEU A 127 16.85 -3.04 4.20
CA LEU A 127 16.51 -1.83 4.95
C LEU A 127 17.17 -0.59 4.35
N GLN A 128 18.45 -0.70 3.96
CA GLN A 128 19.16 0.36 3.25
C GLN A 128 18.44 0.71 1.94
N ARG A 129 18.10 -0.32 1.15
CA ARG A 129 17.38 -0.13 -0.11
C ARG A 129 15.98 0.46 0.11
N TRP A 130 15.30 0.12 1.20
CA TRP A 130 14.04 0.76 1.57
C TRP A 130 14.22 2.27 1.78
N PHE A 131 15.24 2.68 2.55
CA PHE A 131 15.54 4.10 2.75
C PHE A 131 15.85 4.85 1.46
N GLU A 132 16.61 4.25 0.53
CA GLU A 132 16.90 4.86 -0.78
C GLU A 132 15.62 5.11 -1.61
N LEU A 133 14.60 4.26 -1.46
CA LEU A 133 13.36 4.35 -2.22
C LEU A 133 12.31 5.27 -1.57
N THR A 134 12.49 5.59 -0.29
CA THR A 134 11.54 6.39 0.51
C THR A 134 12.11 7.70 1.05
N ALA A 135 13.36 8.02 0.72
CA ALA A 135 13.96 9.32 0.97
C ALA A 135 13.31 10.41 0.09
#